data_AF-A0A6C0LWT5-F1
#
_entry.id   AF-A0A6C0LWT5-F1
#
_cell.length_a   1.000
_cell.length_b   1.000
_cell.length_c   1.000
_cell.angle_alpha   90.00
_cell.angle_beta   90.00
_cell.angle_gamma   90.00
#
_symmetry.space_group_name_H-M   'P 1'
#
loop_
_entity.id
_entity.type
_entity.pdbx_description
1 polymer ?
#
loop_
_entity_poly.entity_id
_entity_poly.type
_entity_poly.pdbx_seq_one_letter_code
_entity_poly.pdbx_strand_id
1 'polypeptide(L)'
;MSSKKRDLESNDINNKKQKLDNTLPDFVSDGLDTKEIRDIVQDIMIIIENNRNKATHEEIINNIKKSDDVKIKLFTERYPMLFDMVTKKEGFDYSSFEYFLTMRDKIIKKELTSDDASKHVGQVWFDKYYKK
;
A
#
# COMPACT_ATOMS: atom_id res chain seq x y z
N MET A 1 22.71 -38.19 -40.39
CA MET A 1 22.16 -36.83 -40.45
C MET A 1 20.64 -36.95 -40.52
N SER A 2 19.94 -36.69 -39.41
CA SER A 2 18.48 -36.74 -39.35
C SER A 2 17.99 -35.38 -38.88
N SER A 3 17.46 -34.61 -39.83
CA SER A 3 16.77 -33.35 -39.57
C SER A 3 15.28 -33.62 -39.66
N LYS A 4 14.57 -33.61 -38.53
CA LYS A 4 13.12 -33.46 -38.55
C LYS A 4 12.69 -32.51 -37.43
N LYS A 5 11.93 -31.52 -37.87
CA LYS A 5 11.57 -30.26 -37.23
C LYS A 5 10.82 -30.50 -35.91
N ARG A 6 11.12 -29.66 -34.90
CA ARG A 6 10.30 -29.48 -33.70
C ARG A 6 9.22 -28.46 -34.06
N ASP A 7 7.96 -28.88 -34.06
CA ASP A 7 6.83 -27.97 -34.11
C ASP A 7 6.72 -27.24 -32.77
N LEU A 8 6.75 -25.90 -32.85
CA LEU A 8 6.48 -24.99 -31.75
C LEU A 8 4.98 -24.90 -31.57
N GLU A 9 4.46 -25.64 -30.58
CA GLU A 9 3.08 -25.46 -30.12
C GLU A 9 3.01 -24.11 -29.39
N SER A 10 2.19 -23.22 -29.93
CA SER A 10 1.98 -21.87 -29.42
C SER A 10 1.18 -21.95 -28.12
N ASN A 11 1.79 -21.61 -27.00
CA ASN A 11 1.07 -21.43 -25.74
C ASN A 11 0.15 -20.21 -25.86
N ASP A 12 -1.13 -20.47 -26.14
CA ASP A 12 -2.23 -19.54 -25.91
C ASP A 12 -2.24 -19.14 -24.44
N ILE A 13 -1.67 -17.96 -24.14
CA ILE A 13 -1.75 -17.33 -22.83
C ILE A 13 -3.21 -16.90 -22.66
N ASN A 14 -3.97 -17.76 -21.99
CA ASN A 14 -5.33 -17.53 -21.53
C ASN A 14 -5.43 -16.19 -20.80
N ASN A 15 -5.92 -15.19 -21.53
CA ASN A 15 -6.25 -13.87 -21.06
C ASN A 15 -7.56 -13.95 -20.26
N LYS A 16 -7.52 -14.61 -19.09
CA LYS A 16 -8.62 -14.56 -18.11
C LYS A 16 -8.65 -13.15 -17.51
N LYS A 17 -9.32 -12.22 -18.19
CA LYS A 17 -9.83 -10.99 -17.57
C LYS A 17 -10.70 -11.44 -16.38
N GLN A 18 -10.18 -11.29 -15.17
CA GLN A 18 -10.97 -11.48 -13.95
C GLN A 18 -12.21 -10.60 -14.08
N LYS A 19 -13.39 -11.22 -14.04
CA LYS A 19 -14.64 -10.49 -13.96
C LYS A 19 -14.60 -9.68 -12.66
N LEU A 20 -14.93 -8.40 -12.78
CA LEU A 20 -15.15 -7.49 -11.67
C LEU A 20 -16.27 -8.11 -10.80
N ASP A 21 -15.90 -8.72 -9.68
CA ASP A 21 -16.89 -9.29 -8.76
C ASP A 21 -17.72 -8.15 -8.15
N ASN A 22 -19.00 -8.40 -7.90
CA ASN A 22 -19.90 -7.37 -7.39
C ASN A 22 -19.71 -7.11 -5.89
N THR A 23 -18.94 -7.94 -5.21
CA THR A 23 -18.53 -7.81 -3.81
C THR A 23 -17.52 -6.68 -3.63
N LEU A 24 -17.57 -6.02 -2.48
CA LEU A 24 -16.49 -5.12 -2.05
C LEU A 24 -15.24 -5.96 -1.76
N PRO A 25 -14.03 -5.46 -2.03
CA PRO A 25 -12.82 -6.20 -1.68
C PRO A 25 -12.74 -6.48 -0.17
N ASP A 26 -12.30 -7.68 0.21
CA ASP A 26 -12.21 -8.12 1.62
C ASP A 26 -11.36 -7.18 2.50
N PHE A 27 -10.39 -6.46 1.92
CA PHE A 27 -9.59 -5.47 2.64
C PHE A 27 -10.35 -4.18 3.00
N VAL A 28 -11.58 -4.02 2.50
CA VAL A 28 -12.47 -2.87 2.74
C VAL A 28 -13.56 -3.23 3.73
N SER A 29 -14.11 -4.45 3.67
CA SER A 29 -15.25 -4.85 4.49
C SER A 29 -14.91 -4.93 5.98
N ASP A 30 -13.65 -5.21 6.30
CA ASP A 30 -13.25 -5.57 7.66
C ASP A 30 -12.38 -4.51 8.36
N GLY A 31 -12.08 -3.37 7.72
CA GLY A 31 -10.99 -2.47 8.15
C GLY A 31 -11.27 -0.97 8.05
N LEU A 32 -10.20 -0.17 8.21
CA LEU A 32 -10.23 1.29 8.12
C LEU A 32 -10.49 1.73 6.68
N ASP A 33 -11.30 2.77 6.50
CA ASP A 33 -11.54 3.36 5.18
C ASP A 33 -10.31 4.16 4.68
N THR A 34 -10.31 4.58 3.40
CA THR A 34 -9.12 5.27 2.83
C THR A 34 -8.86 6.59 3.55
N LYS A 35 -9.93 7.26 3.98
CA LYS A 35 -9.87 8.54 4.65
C LYS A 35 -9.33 8.37 6.07
N GLU A 36 -9.81 7.38 6.81
CA GLU A 36 -9.34 7.04 8.14
C GLU A 36 -7.86 6.66 8.13
N ILE A 37 -7.42 5.86 7.15
CA ILE A 37 -6.00 5.54 6.97
C ILE A 37 -5.19 6.83 6.75
N ARG A 38 -5.68 7.74 5.89
CA ARG A 38 -5.01 9.03 5.65
C ARG A 38 -4.93 9.87 6.91
N ASP A 39 -6.04 10.04 7.60
CA ASP A 39 -6.17 10.89 8.79
C ASP A 39 -5.24 10.37 9.91
N ILE A 40 -5.22 9.06 10.17
CA ILE A 40 -4.34 8.45 11.18
C ILE A 40 -2.86 8.63 10.82
N VAL A 41 -2.49 8.47 9.55
CA VAL A 41 -1.11 8.69 9.10
C VAL A 41 -0.69 10.15 9.31
N GLN A 42 -1.56 11.10 8.96
CA GLN A 42 -1.31 12.53 9.19
C GLN A 42 -1.16 12.82 10.69
N ASP A 43 -2.03 12.28 11.54
CA ASP A 43 -1.98 12.45 12.99
C ASP A 43 -0.65 11.93 13.56
N ILE A 44 -0.23 10.73 13.16
CA ILE A 44 1.06 10.15 13.57
C ILE A 44 2.22 11.06 13.15
N MET A 45 2.23 11.55 11.92
CA MET A 45 3.27 12.46 11.43
C MET A 45 3.31 13.78 12.21
N ILE A 46 2.15 14.36 12.52
CA ILE A 46 2.03 15.57 13.33
C ILE A 46 2.54 15.31 14.76
N ILE A 47 2.19 14.17 15.36
CA ILE A 47 2.69 13.79 16.69
C ILE A 47 4.22 13.69 16.67
N ILE A 48 4.81 13.07 15.64
CA ILE A 48 6.27 12.94 15.53
C ILE A 48 6.92 14.31 15.42
N GLU A 49 6.43 15.17 14.53
CA GLU A 49 7.03 16.48 14.30
C GLU A 49 6.90 17.41 15.53
N ASN A 50 5.74 17.42 16.19
CA ASN A 50 5.48 18.23 17.39
C ASN A 50 6.32 17.82 18.61
N ASN A 51 6.83 16.59 18.62
CA ASN A 51 7.63 16.03 19.71
C ASN A 51 9.11 15.85 19.37
N ARG A 52 9.52 16.13 18.12
CA ARG A 52 10.89 15.93 17.61
C ARG A 52 11.99 16.60 18.45
N ASN A 53 11.68 17.72 19.08
CA ASN A 53 12.61 18.48 19.92
C ASN A 53 12.40 18.23 21.44
N LYS A 54 11.42 17.41 21.81
CA LYS A 54 10.98 17.22 23.21
C LYS A 54 11.33 15.83 23.75
N ALA A 55 11.43 14.83 22.88
CA ALA A 55 11.69 13.45 23.25
C ALA A 55 12.53 12.76 22.18
N THR A 56 13.14 11.64 22.54
CA THR A 56 13.81 10.79 21.56
C THR A 56 12.80 10.14 20.63
N HIS A 57 13.23 9.78 19.44
CA HIS A 57 12.37 9.15 18.43
C HIS A 57 11.71 7.86 18.96
N GLU A 58 12.46 7.04 19.71
CA GLU A 58 11.96 5.80 20.30
C GLU A 58 10.88 6.05 21.36
N GLU A 59 11.05 7.10 22.19
CA GLU A 59 10.03 7.51 23.17
C GLU A 59 8.75 7.96 22.50
N ILE A 60 8.86 8.74 21.41
CA ILE A 60 7.71 9.21 20.63
C ILE A 60 6.94 8.01 20.07
N ILE A 61 7.62 7.04 19.45
CA ILE A 61 6.99 5.84 18.90
C ILE A 61 6.33 5.02 20.01
N ASN A 62 7.01 4.84 21.14
CA ASN A 62 6.46 4.12 22.27
C ASN A 62 5.21 4.81 22.83
N ASN A 63 5.16 6.14 22.86
CA ASN A 63 3.99 6.89 23.28
C ASN A 63 2.81 6.72 22.30
N ILE A 64 3.09 6.70 20.99
CA ILE A 64 2.05 6.43 19.98
C ILE A 64 1.51 5.01 20.14
N LYS A 65 2.38 4.00 20.30
CA LYS A 65 1.98 2.60 20.51
C LYS A 65 1.18 2.39 21.80
N LYS A 66 1.49 3.14 22.85
CA LYS A 66 0.80 3.11 24.14
C LYS A 66 -0.43 4.01 24.20
N SER A 67 -0.73 4.77 23.14
CA SER A 67 -1.90 5.64 23.11
C SER A 67 -3.17 4.82 23.30
N ASP A 68 -4.14 5.35 24.04
CA ASP A 68 -5.45 4.72 24.21
C ASP A 68 -6.41 4.98 23.04
N ASP A 69 -5.91 5.61 21.98
CA ASP A 69 -6.68 5.84 20.78
C ASP A 69 -6.95 4.49 20.07
N VAL A 70 -8.23 4.12 20.05
CA VAL A 70 -8.72 2.89 19.42
C VAL A 70 -8.33 2.84 17.94
N LYS A 71 -8.32 3.98 17.24
CA LYS A 71 -7.97 4.04 15.81
C LYS A 71 -6.49 3.74 15.60
N ILE A 72 -5.62 4.29 16.44
CA ILE A 72 -4.18 4.03 16.38
C ILE A 72 -3.91 2.55 16.69
N LYS A 73 -4.57 1.97 17.70
CA LYS A 73 -4.43 0.52 18.01
C LYS A 73 -4.84 -0.34 16.81
N LEU A 74 -6.03 -0.12 16.26
CA LEU A 74 -6.51 -0.85 15.07
C LEU A 74 -5.58 -0.67 13.87
N PHE A 75 -5.06 0.53 13.67
CA PHE A 75 -4.11 0.82 12.60
C PHE A 75 -2.79 0.07 12.78
N THR A 76 -2.23 0.04 14.00
CA THR A 76 -0.98 -0.69 14.29
C THR A 76 -1.13 -2.20 14.14
N GLU A 77 -2.30 -2.74 14.48
CA GLU A 77 -2.57 -4.17 14.36
C GLU A 77 -2.81 -4.60 12.90
N ARG A 78 -3.56 -3.81 12.13
CA ARG A 78 -3.93 -4.15 10.75
C ARG A 78 -2.90 -3.75 9.71
N TYR A 79 -2.17 -2.67 9.95
CA TYR A 79 -1.18 -2.12 9.02
C TYR A 79 0.19 -1.96 9.69
N PRO A 80 0.78 -3.02 10.27
CA PRO A 80 2.05 -2.92 11.00
C PRO A 80 3.18 -2.38 10.12
N MET A 81 3.25 -2.82 8.86
CA MET A 81 4.26 -2.33 7.91
C MET A 81 4.08 -0.84 7.56
N LEU A 82 2.84 -0.36 7.44
CA LEU A 82 2.59 1.05 7.17
C LEU A 82 2.93 1.89 8.41
N PHE A 83 2.59 1.41 9.60
CA PHE A 83 2.98 2.06 10.85
C PHE A 83 4.51 2.19 10.97
N ASP A 84 5.25 1.10 10.74
CA ASP A 84 6.71 1.12 10.76
C ASP A 84 7.29 2.07 9.72
N MET A 85 6.66 2.17 8.54
CA MET A 85 7.09 3.10 7.48
C MET A 85 6.84 4.56 7.86
N VAL A 86 5.66 4.87 8.42
CA VAL A 86 5.29 6.24 8.83
C VAL A 86 6.12 6.71 10.02
N THR A 87 6.46 5.80 10.91
CA THR A 87 7.28 6.09 12.09
C THR A 87 8.78 6.04 11.82
N LYS A 88 9.22 5.81 10.58
CA LYS A 88 10.64 5.65 10.26
C LYS A 88 11.43 6.95 10.45
N LYS A 89 12.60 6.86 11.07
CA LYS A 89 13.45 8.02 11.38
C LYS A 89 13.93 8.79 10.15
N GLU A 90 14.15 8.10 9.03
CA GLU A 90 14.58 8.74 7.78
C GLU A 90 13.47 9.54 7.08
N GLY A 91 12.26 9.52 7.64
CA GLY A 91 11.09 10.20 7.12
C GLY A 91 10.17 9.29 6.31
N PHE A 92 9.03 9.85 5.92
CA PHE A 92 7.96 9.16 5.23
C PHE A 92 7.66 9.85 3.90
N ASP A 93 7.69 9.09 2.80
CA ASP A 93 7.33 9.62 1.48
C ASP A 93 5.79 9.70 1.34
N TYR A 94 5.26 10.82 1.80
CA TYR A 94 3.83 11.10 1.76
C TYR A 94 3.27 11.14 0.33
N SER A 95 4.08 11.52 -0.67
CA SER A 95 3.63 11.57 -2.06
C SER A 95 3.38 10.17 -2.61
N SER A 96 4.27 9.23 -2.32
CA SER A 96 4.08 7.82 -2.66
C SER A 96 2.90 7.22 -1.91
N PHE A 97 2.72 7.57 -0.63
CA PHE A 97 1.56 7.13 0.16
C PHE A 97 0.22 7.59 -0.43
N GLU A 98 0.09 8.88 -0.77
CA GLU A 98 -1.11 9.40 -1.43
C GLU A 98 -1.40 8.65 -2.73
N TYR A 99 -0.37 8.39 -3.54
CA TYR A 99 -0.53 7.59 -4.75
C TYR A 99 -1.09 6.19 -4.45
N PHE A 100 -0.60 5.49 -3.43
CA PHE A 100 -1.15 4.19 -3.03
C PHE A 100 -2.60 4.29 -2.58
N LEU A 101 -2.98 5.33 -1.84
CA LEU A 101 -4.38 5.57 -1.47
C LEU A 101 -5.26 5.80 -2.70
N THR A 102 -4.78 6.55 -3.70
CA THR A 102 -5.56 6.71 -4.95
C THR A 102 -5.75 5.39 -5.69
N MET A 103 -4.76 4.49 -5.67
CA MET A 103 -4.89 3.16 -6.27
C MET A 103 -5.88 2.30 -5.48
N ARG A 104 -5.83 2.37 -4.14
CA ARG A 104 -6.83 1.72 -3.29
C ARG A 104 -8.25 2.19 -3.64
N ASP A 105 -8.46 3.49 -3.77
CA ASP A 105 -9.76 4.05 -4.12
C ASP A 105 -10.25 3.58 -5.49
N LYS A 106 -9.35 3.48 -6.48
CA LYS A 106 -9.69 2.94 -7.81
C LYS A 106 -10.12 1.48 -7.74
N ILE A 107 -9.50 0.67 -6.87
CA ILE A 107 -9.92 -0.71 -6.62
C ILE A 107 -11.29 -0.75 -5.96
N ILE A 108 -11.53 0.08 -4.95
CA ILE A 108 -12.82 0.16 -4.24
C ILE A 108 -13.95 0.57 -5.19
N LYS A 109 -13.71 1.58 -6.02
CA LYS A 109 -14.63 2.05 -7.06
C LYS A 109 -14.75 1.09 -8.25
N LYS A 110 -13.98 0.00 -8.24
CA LYS A 110 -13.91 -1.00 -9.29
C LYS A 110 -13.52 -0.43 -10.67
N GLU A 111 -12.83 0.70 -10.67
CA GLU A 111 -12.22 1.29 -11.85
C GLU A 111 -10.99 0.48 -12.29
N LEU A 112 -10.40 -0.28 -11.36
CA LEU A 112 -9.18 -1.04 -11.56
C LEU A 112 -9.21 -2.32 -10.72
N THR A 113 -8.70 -3.43 -11.25
CA THR A 113 -8.56 -4.67 -10.46
C THR A 113 -7.33 -4.58 -9.55
N SER A 114 -7.28 -5.38 -8.48
CA SER A 114 -6.09 -5.45 -7.61
C SER A 114 -4.83 -5.86 -8.40
N ASP A 115 -4.98 -6.81 -9.33
CA ASP A 115 -3.89 -7.28 -10.20
C ASP A 115 -3.39 -6.16 -11.12
N ASP A 116 -4.29 -5.40 -11.74
CA ASP A 116 -3.90 -4.30 -12.61
C ASP A 116 -3.31 -3.13 -11.84
N ALA A 117 -3.75 -2.89 -10.60
CA ALA A 117 -3.21 -1.85 -9.73
C ALA A 117 -1.78 -2.20 -9.33
N SER A 118 -1.54 -3.47 -9.01
CA SER A 118 -0.22 -3.99 -8.70
C SER A 118 0.75 -3.84 -9.88
N LYS A 119 0.30 -4.13 -11.11
CA LYS A 119 1.10 -3.90 -12.33
C LYS A 119 1.41 -2.42 -12.54
N HIS A 120 0.43 -1.53 -12.38
CA HIS A 120 0.63 -0.08 -12.53
C HIS A 120 1.61 0.48 -11.53
N VAL A 121 1.45 0.11 -10.25
CA VAL A 121 2.38 0.46 -9.20
C VAL A 121 3.78 -0.04 -9.54
N GLY A 122 3.93 -1.34 -9.86
CA GLY A 122 5.22 -1.92 -10.22
C GLY A 122 5.91 -1.18 -11.37
N GLN A 123 5.16 -0.84 -12.42
CA GLN A 123 5.68 -0.09 -13.57
C GLN A 123 6.12 1.33 -13.18
N VAL A 124 5.31 2.07 -12.40
CA VAL A 124 5.67 3.42 -11.95
C VAL A 124 6.96 3.42 -11.11
N TRP A 125 7.11 2.44 -10.23
CA TRP A 125 8.33 2.31 -9.44
C TRP A 125 9.52 1.87 -10.29
N PHE A 126 9.32 0.95 -11.25
CA PHE A 126 10.37 0.57 -12.20
C PHE A 126 10.85 1.78 -12.99
N ASP A 127 9.94 2.56 -13.58
CA ASP A 127 10.29 3.76 -14.35
C ASP A 127 10.99 4.81 -13.48
N LYS A 128 10.55 5.01 -12.24
CA LYS A 128 11.13 5.97 -11.29
C LYS A 128 12.57 5.63 -10.89
N TYR A 129 12.90 4.35 -10.72
CA TYR A 129 14.19 3.94 -10.14
C TYR A 129 15.16 3.30 -11.13
N TYR A 130 14.67 2.64 -12.18
CA TYR A 130 15.50 1.82 -13.07
C TYR A 130 15.64 2.36 -14.49
N LYS A 131 14.69 3.17 -14.98
CA LYS A 131 14.70 3.66 -16.36
C LYS A 131 15.37 5.04 -16.51
N LYS A 132 16.24 5.39 -15.56
CA LYS A 132 17.04 6.62 -15.58
C LYS A 132 17.81 6.76 -16.90
#